data_AF-A0A238L6I0-F1
#
_entry.id   AF-A0A238L6I0-F1
#
_cell.length_a   1.000
_cell.length_b   1.000
_cell.length_c   1.000
_cell.angle_alpha   90.00
_cell.angle_beta   90.00
_cell.angle_gamma   90.00
#
_symmetry.space_group_name_H-M   'P 1'
#
loop_
_entity.id
_entity.type
_entity.pdbx_description
1 polymer ?
#
loop_
_entity_poly.entity_id
_entity_poly.type
_entity_poly.pdbx_seq_one_letter_code
_entity_poly.pdbx_strand_id
1 'polypeptide(L)'
;MSKILCLLIALAATATSAAAATITATFTGTVYNSYDNTGLFGPAGGSLDGQSITASYVFDTAVPGAFRDTGTDYDYLYGGTTYPAASPLVSAKVTINGTSRNVTGAWYSAIFLTNTDYLAVYAEDLDSSSTYSTELLYVYGTVPGLPESLDTNLTLTGSQLAGLTGQFGFSTYGSLGELQQFTTFGLFTLDSAVFNAGGLPPAVPLPASLPLMAVALGGMALLRRRRRAA
;
A
#
# COMPACT_ATOMS: atom_id res chain seq x y z
N MET A 1 12.95 -53.14 -5.01
CA MET A 1 13.37 -51.76 -5.33
C MET A 1 12.18 -50.84 -5.71
N SER A 2 11.02 -50.93 -5.03
CA SER A 2 9.79 -50.20 -5.43
C SER A 2 9.38 -49.05 -4.48
N LYS A 3 10.06 -48.87 -3.34
CA LYS A 3 9.60 -47.95 -2.28
C LYS A 3 10.21 -46.53 -2.31
N ILE A 4 11.20 -46.26 -3.16
CA ILE A 4 11.91 -44.98 -3.20
C ILE A 4 11.22 -43.94 -4.11
N LEU A 5 10.32 -44.37 -5.01
CA LEU A 5 9.66 -43.46 -5.96
C LEU A 5 8.44 -42.72 -5.37
N CYS A 6 7.82 -43.22 -4.30
CA CYS A 6 6.68 -42.53 -3.64
C CYS A 6 7.09 -41.36 -2.75
N LEU A 7 8.35 -41.27 -2.32
CA LEU A 7 8.76 -40.25 -1.33
C LEU A 7 8.99 -38.86 -1.95
N LEU A 8 9.27 -38.77 -3.25
CA LEU A 8 9.53 -37.50 -3.95
C LEU A 8 8.26 -36.76 -4.39
N ILE A 9 7.10 -37.43 -4.48
CA ILE A 9 5.82 -36.79 -4.81
C ILE A 9 5.18 -36.15 -3.57
N ALA A 10 5.49 -36.65 -2.36
CA ALA A 10 4.94 -36.13 -1.11
C ALA A 10 5.54 -34.78 -0.66
N LEU A 11 6.78 -34.46 -1.07
CA LEU A 11 7.48 -33.26 -0.63
C LEU A 11 7.12 -31.98 -1.42
N ALA A 12 6.44 -32.11 -2.57
CA ALA A 12 5.99 -30.98 -3.38
C ALA A 12 4.59 -30.47 -2.99
N ALA A 13 3.88 -31.17 -2.08
CA ALA A 13 2.50 -30.87 -1.72
C ALA A 13 2.34 -29.95 -0.49
N THR A 14 3.44 -29.54 0.17
CA THR A 14 3.37 -28.71 1.38
C THR A 14 3.95 -27.31 1.19
N ALA A 15 4.20 -26.87 -0.04
CA ALA A 15 4.50 -25.46 -0.30
C ALA A 15 3.19 -24.66 -0.18
N THR A 16 2.78 -24.36 1.05
CA THR A 16 1.82 -23.28 1.29
C THR A 16 2.48 -22.02 0.76
N SER A 17 1.97 -21.44 -0.33
CA SER A 17 2.43 -20.11 -0.72
C SER A 17 2.23 -19.22 0.49
N ALA A 18 3.31 -18.66 1.01
CA ALA A 18 3.22 -17.48 1.86
C ALA A 18 2.57 -16.41 0.97
N ALA A 19 1.25 -16.30 1.05
CA ALA A 19 0.53 -15.28 0.32
C ALA A 19 1.04 -13.96 0.89
N ALA A 20 1.73 -13.16 0.07
CA ALA A 20 2.05 -11.79 0.45
C ALA A 20 0.73 -11.10 0.80
N ALA A 21 0.53 -10.76 2.06
CA ALA A 21 -0.72 -10.15 2.49
C ALA A 21 -0.65 -8.67 2.11
N THR A 22 -1.48 -8.26 1.16
CA THR A 22 -1.68 -6.84 0.90
C THR A 22 -2.78 -6.29 1.80
N ILE A 23 -2.63 -5.04 2.21
CA ILE A 23 -3.66 -4.27 2.92
C ILE A 23 -4.15 -3.18 1.95
N THR A 24 -5.43 -3.21 1.60
CA THR A 24 -6.05 -2.13 0.84
C THR A 24 -6.92 -1.30 1.76
N ALA A 25 -6.56 -0.03 1.97
CA ALA A 25 -7.35 0.94 2.71
C ALA A 25 -8.02 1.92 1.74
N THR A 26 -9.34 2.04 1.78
CA THR A 26 -10.11 2.98 0.95
C THR A 26 -10.96 3.88 1.84
N PHE A 27 -10.83 5.17 1.63
CA PHE A 27 -11.53 6.22 2.36
C PHE A 27 -12.37 7.04 1.37
N THR A 28 -13.63 7.28 1.69
CA THR A 28 -14.49 8.20 0.93
C THR A 28 -14.95 9.33 1.82
N GLY A 29 -15.17 10.50 1.23
CA GLY A 29 -15.46 11.68 2.01
C GLY A 29 -15.84 12.91 1.21
N THR A 30 -15.81 14.05 1.89
CA THR A 30 -16.07 15.38 1.32
C THR A 30 -14.93 16.34 1.66
N VAL A 31 -14.45 17.05 0.65
CA VAL A 31 -13.35 18.03 0.79
C VAL A 31 -13.84 19.32 1.46
N TYR A 32 -13.01 19.94 2.30
CA TYR A 32 -13.20 21.26 2.89
C TYR A 32 -11.87 21.99 3.11
N ASN A 33 -11.93 23.32 3.30
CA ASN A 33 -10.77 24.17 3.51
C ASN A 33 -9.67 23.95 2.45
N SER A 34 -10.08 24.05 1.18
CA SER A 34 -9.24 23.67 0.04
C SER A 34 -9.01 24.81 -0.95
N TYR A 35 -7.95 24.64 -1.74
CA TYR A 35 -7.63 25.45 -2.91
C TYR A 35 -6.89 24.61 -3.95
N ASP A 36 -7.13 24.87 -5.23
CA ASP A 36 -6.48 24.20 -6.36
C ASP A 36 -5.90 25.24 -7.33
N ASN A 37 -4.77 25.87 -6.97
CA ASN A 37 -4.18 26.95 -7.76
C ASN A 37 -3.63 26.47 -9.11
N THR A 38 -3.38 25.17 -9.25
CA THR A 38 -2.83 24.56 -10.48
C THR A 38 -3.89 23.95 -11.39
N GLY A 39 -5.09 23.70 -10.87
CA GLY A 39 -6.13 22.98 -11.59
C GLY A 39 -5.85 21.49 -11.70
N LEU A 40 -5.27 20.88 -10.66
CA LEU A 40 -4.99 19.42 -10.64
C LEU A 40 -6.27 18.59 -10.62
N PHE A 41 -7.34 19.08 -9.98
CA PHE A 41 -8.62 18.38 -9.81
C PHE A 41 -9.83 19.19 -10.31
N GLY A 42 -9.66 20.49 -10.57
CA GLY A 42 -10.68 21.38 -11.11
C GLY A 42 -10.10 22.55 -11.91
N PRO A 43 -10.86 23.64 -12.09
CA PRO A 43 -10.32 24.87 -12.66
C PRO A 43 -9.23 25.48 -11.76
N ALA A 44 -8.13 25.93 -12.35
CA ALA A 44 -7.05 26.58 -11.63
C ALA A 44 -7.54 27.83 -10.85
N GLY A 45 -7.11 27.94 -9.59
CA GLY A 45 -7.55 28.97 -8.65
C GLY A 45 -8.92 28.70 -8.01
N GLY A 46 -9.54 27.54 -8.30
CA GLY A 46 -10.81 27.13 -7.73
C GLY A 46 -10.70 26.55 -6.32
N SER A 47 -11.83 26.50 -5.62
CA SER A 47 -11.99 25.70 -4.40
C SER A 47 -12.50 24.31 -4.76
N LEU A 48 -12.06 23.30 -4.01
CA LEU A 48 -12.54 21.92 -4.09
C LEU A 48 -13.57 21.60 -2.98
N ASP A 49 -13.98 22.60 -2.18
CA ASP A 49 -14.88 22.40 -1.05
C ASP A 49 -16.23 21.83 -1.51
N GLY A 50 -16.74 20.86 -0.76
CA GLY A 50 -17.99 20.15 -1.07
C GLY A 50 -17.86 19.07 -2.15
N GLN A 51 -16.69 18.92 -2.78
CA GLN A 51 -16.46 17.83 -3.73
C GLN A 51 -16.26 16.49 -3.02
N SER A 52 -16.78 15.42 -3.62
CA SER A 52 -16.51 14.05 -3.15
C SER A 52 -15.05 13.68 -3.39
N ILE A 53 -14.46 13.00 -2.40
CA ILE A 53 -13.09 12.48 -2.46
C ILE A 53 -13.07 10.97 -2.23
N THR A 54 -12.14 10.29 -2.89
CA THR A 54 -11.72 8.91 -2.57
C THR A 54 -10.21 8.87 -2.43
N ALA A 55 -9.71 8.47 -1.26
CA ALA A 55 -8.30 8.17 -1.02
C ALA A 55 -8.12 6.66 -0.88
N SER A 56 -7.23 6.07 -1.67
CA SER A 56 -6.97 4.62 -1.66
C SER A 56 -5.49 4.35 -1.50
N TYR A 57 -5.15 3.41 -0.62
CA TYR A 57 -3.80 2.96 -0.33
C TYR A 57 -3.72 1.45 -0.46
N VAL A 58 -2.62 0.96 -1.02
CA VAL A 58 -2.31 -0.47 -1.10
C VAL A 58 -0.93 -0.66 -0.51
N PHE A 59 -0.85 -1.39 0.60
CA PHE A 59 0.40 -1.80 1.23
C PHE A 59 0.66 -3.28 0.95
N ASP A 60 1.92 -3.64 0.76
CA ASP A 60 2.40 -5.01 0.75
C ASP A 60 3.17 -5.26 2.06
N THR A 61 2.62 -6.13 2.90
CA THR A 61 3.20 -6.45 4.22
C THR A 61 4.44 -7.33 4.13
N ALA A 62 4.77 -7.84 2.94
CA ALA A 62 5.87 -8.77 2.70
C ALA A 62 7.05 -8.13 1.95
N VAL A 63 7.05 -6.81 1.75
CA VAL A 63 8.15 -6.10 1.06
C VAL A 63 9.46 -6.31 1.81
N PRO A 64 10.48 -6.94 1.18
CA PRO A 64 11.78 -7.12 1.82
C PRO A 64 12.43 -5.78 2.19
N GLY A 65 12.78 -5.61 3.46
CA GLY A 65 13.42 -4.39 3.96
C GLY A 65 12.46 -3.27 4.38
N ALA A 66 11.14 -3.46 4.28
CA ALA A 66 10.18 -2.62 5.01
C ALA A 66 10.21 -2.98 6.50
N PHE A 67 9.84 -2.04 7.36
CA PHE A 67 9.73 -2.29 8.80
C PHE A 67 8.29 -2.59 9.18
N ARG A 68 8.12 -3.63 10.00
CA ARG A 68 6.86 -3.90 10.69
C ARG A 68 7.15 -4.09 12.17
N ASP A 69 6.51 -3.28 12.99
CA ASP A 69 6.58 -3.35 14.45
C ASP A 69 5.19 -3.68 14.99
N THR A 70 5.10 -4.75 15.77
CA THR A 70 3.85 -5.29 16.30
C THR A 70 3.95 -5.44 17.79
N GLY A 71 3.11 -4.71 18.52
CA GLY A 71 2.96 -4.81 19.97
C GLY A 71 1.69 -5.54 20.37
N THR A 72 1.42 -5.54 21.68
CA THR A 72 0.15 -6.02 22.23
C THR A 72 -1.04 -5.09 21.92
N ASP A 73 -0.74 -3.83 21.62
CA ASP A 73 -1.70 -2.74 21.51
C ASP A 73 -1.54 -1.92 20.22
N TYR A 74 -0.64 -2.34 19.32
CA TYR A 74 -0.41 -1.66 18.05
C TYR A 74 0.15 -2.59 16.95
N ASP A 75 -0.07 -2.17 15.70
CA ASP A 75 0.54 -2.77 14.50
C ASP A 75 0.94 -1.62 13.57
N TYR A 76 2.23 -1.54 13.27
CA TYR A 76 2.84 -0.43 12.56
C TYR A 76 3.69 -0.94 11.40
N LEU A 77 3.29 -0.63 10.17
CA LEU A 77 4.01 -0.96 8.95
C LEU A 77 4.49 0.34 8.29
N TYR A 78 5.80 0.49 8.11
CA TYR A 78 6.38 1.74 7.61
C TYR A 78 7.68 1.54 6.82
N GLY A 79 8.06 2.57 6.07
CA GLY A 79 9.31 2.60 5.32
C GLY A 79 9.48 3.87 4.50
N GLY A 80 10.34 3.80 3.49
CA GLY A 80 10.75 4.93 2.66
C GLY A 80 12.15 5.41 2.98
N THR A 81 12.66 6.31 2.12
CA THR A 81 14.06 6.78 2.20
C THR A 81 14.39 7.53 3.48
N THR A 82 13.37 8.04 4.20
CA THR A 82 13.57 8.68 5.51
C THR A 82 13.97 7.67 6.62
N TYR A 83 13.63 6.38 6.46
CA TYR A 83 13.91 5.29 7.42
C TYR A 83 14.98 4.30 6.92
N PRO A 84 15.87 4.69 6.00
CA PRO A 84 16.64 3.74 5.17
C PRO A 84 15.98 2.37 4.87
N ALA A 85 14.66 2.35 4.63
CA ALA A 85 13.88 1.13 4.46
C ALA A 85 13.11 1.12 3.13
N ALA A 86 12.79 -0.06 2.63
CA ALA A 86 11.91 -0.18 1.48
C ALA A 86 10.51 0.34 1.85
N SER A 87 9.86 1.06 0.92
CA SER A 87 8.49 1.53 1.14
C SER A 87 7.53 0.34 1.06
N PRO A 88 6.71 0.07 2.10
CA PRO A 88 5.68 -0.97 2.03
C PRO A 88 4.47 -0.56 1.16
N LEU A 89 4.37 0.72 0.79
CA LEU A 89 3.29 1.24 -0.05
C LEU A 89 3.52 0.86 -1.52
N VAL A 90 2.60 0.08 -2.07
CA VAL A 90 2.55 -0.28 -3.50
C VAL A 90 1.94 0.86 -4.32
N SER A 91 0.88 1.49 -3.80
CA SER A 91 0.25 2.64 -4.44
C SER A 91 -0.59 3.44 -3.44
N ALA A 92 -0.52 4.78 -3.51
CA ALA A 92 -1.54 5.66 -2.96
C ALA A 92 -2.14 6.52 -4.07
N LYS A 93 -3.44 6.77 -4.00
CA LYS A 93 -4.18 7.54 -5.00
C LYS A 93 -5.28 8.34 -4.34
N VAL A 94 -5.39 9.60 -4.73
CA VAL A 94 -6.50 10.48 -4.39
C VAL A 94 -7.31 10.77 -5.64
N THR A 95 -8.64 10.71 -5.53
CA THR A 95 -9.57 11.03 -6.60
C THR A 95 -10.56 12.06 -6.11
N ILE A 96 -10.65 13.21 -6.77
CA ILE A 96 -11.57 14.29 -6.47
C ILE A 96 -12.27 14.66 -7.77
N ASN A 97 -13.60 14.73 -7.74
CA ASN A 97 -14.41 15.07 -8.92
C ASN A 97 -14.05 14.24 -10.18
N GLY A 98 -13.79 12.94 -10.00
CA GLY A 98 -13.44 12.01 -11.07
C GLY A 98 -12.00 12.11 -11.60
N THR A 99 -11.19 13.07 -11.14
CA THR A 99 -9.79 13.21 -11.51
C THR A 99 -8.89 12.58 -10.45
N SER A 100 -7.93 11.75 -10.86
CA SER A 100 -7.03 11.04 -9.94
C SER A 100 -5.59 11.55 -9.99
N ARG A 101 -4.93 11.53 -8.83
CA ARG A 101 -3.47 11.71 -8.68
C ARG A 101 -2.92 10.60 -7.80
N ASN A 102 -1.75 10.08 -8.19
CA ASN A 102 -1.04 9.09 -7.41
C ASN A 102 0.00 9.79 -6.54
N VAL A 103 0.27 9.21 -5.36
CA VAL A 103 1.39 9.57 -4.49
C VAL A 103 2.20 8.30 -4.32
N THR A 104 3.51 8.34 -4.58
CA THR A 104 4.33 7.13 -4.58
C THR A 104 4.64 6.63 -3.16
N GLY A 105 4.72 7.54 -2.18
CA GLY A 105 5.17 7.23 -0.82
C GLY A 105 6.62 6.77 -0.76
N ALA A 106 7.47 7.22 -1.70
CA ALA A 106 8.88 6.83 -1.75
C ALA A 106 9.70 7.43 -0.61
N TRP A 107 9.39 8.68 -0.22
CA TRP A 107 10.09 9.36 0.87
C TRP A 107 9.67 8.80 2.23
N TYR A 108 8.36 8.72 2.45
CA TYR A 108 7.75 8.13 3.64
C TYR A 108 6.42 7.48 3.29
N SER A 109 6.20 6.27 3.81
CA SER A 109 4.88 5.68 3.84
C SER A 109 4.70 4.88 5.11
N ALA A 110 3.47 4.90 5.63
CA ALA A 110 3.13 4.09 6.77
C ALA A 110 1.63 3.84 6.91
N ILE A 111 1.30 2.74 7.59
CA ILE A 111 -0.02 2.47 8.12
C ILE A 111 0.14 2.02 9.57
N PHE A 112 -0.64 2.62 10.45
CA PHE A 112 -0.53 2.47 11.90
C PHE A 112 -1.92 2.36 12.50
N LEU A 113 -2.11 1.40 13.39
CA LEU A 113 -3.26 1.34 14.27
C LEU A 113 -2.85 1.05 15.71
N THR A 114 -3.65 1.53 16.64
CA THR A 114 -3.59 1.17 18.06
C THR A 114 -4.95 0.72 18.55
N ASN A 115 -4.97 -0.16 19.55
CA ASN A 115 -6.21 -0.52 20.25
C ASN A 115 -6.68 0.58 21.23
N THR A 116 -5.88 1.63 21.39
CA THR A 116 -6.23 2.89 22.09
C THR A 116 -6.91 3.88 21.14
N ASP A 117 -7.58 3.35 20.12
CA ASP A 117 -8.43 4.09 19.18
C ASP A 117 -7.67 5.08 18.29
N TYR A 118 -6.42 4.83 17.88
CA TYR A 118 -5.72 5.69 16.91
C TYR A 118 -5.45 4.96 15.60
N LEU A 119 -5.75 5.64 14.48
CA LEU A 119 -5.48 5.18 13.12
C LEU A 119 -4.70 6.25 12.39
N ALA A 120 -3.70 5.84 11.62
CA ALA A 120 -3.03 6.72 10.68
C ALA A 120 -2.56 6.00 9.42
N VAL A 121 -2.73 6.63 8.27
CA VAL A 121 -2.28 6.16 6.96
C VAL A 121 -1.60 7.31 6.24
N TYR A 122 -0.36 7.09 5.82
CA TYR A 122 0.52 8.09 5.24
C TYR A 122 1.09 7.63 3.91
N ALA A 123 1.09 8.55 2.94
CA ALA A 123 1.91 8.48 1.75
C ALA A 123 2.50 9.87 1.51
N GLU A 124 3.82 9.93 1.41
CA GLU A 124 4.54 11.17 1.11
C GLU A 124 5.68 10.92 0.14
N ASP A 125 5.74 11.78 -0.86
CA ASP A 125 6.84 11.83 -1.81
C ASP A 125 7.57 13.17 -1.70
N LEU A 126 8.88 13.10 -1.85
CA LEU A 126 9.77 14.25 -1.88
C LEU A 126 10.71 14.08 -3.06
N ASP A 127 10.40 14.77 -4.17
CA ASP A 127 11.36 14.88 -5.26
C ASP A 127 12.43 15.91 -4.85
N SER A 128 13.69 15.50 -4.92
CA SER A 128 14.87 16.33 -4.64
C SER A 128 15.57 16.79 -5.91
N SER A 129 14.93 16.63 -7.07
CA SER A 129 15.40 17.21 -8.34
C SER A 129 15.44 18.75 -8.29
N SER A 130 15.92 19.40 -9.35
CA SER A 130 16.08 20.87 -9.43
C SER A 130 14.79 21.66 -9.19
N THR A 131 13.65 20.98 -9.18
CA THR A 131 12.34 21.46 -8.76
C THR A 131 11.92 20.54 -7.64
N TYR A 132 12.07 20.95 -6.38
CA TYR A 132 11.52 20.14 -5.30
C TYR A 132 10.00 19.99 -5.52
N SER A 133 9.44 18.85 -5.17
CA SER A 133 7.99 18.69 -5.08
C SER A 133 7.66 17.85 -3.86
N THR A 134 6.61 18.24 -3.15
CA THR A 134 6.08 17.46 -2.02
C THR A 134 4.66 17.08 -2.34
N GLU A 135 4.41 15.78 -2.33
CA GLU A 135 3.07 15.21 -2.51
C GLU A 135 2.72 14.47 -1.23
N LEU A 136 1.60 14.82 -0.62
CA LEU A 136 1.14 14.19 0.61
C LEU A 136 -0.31 13.76 0.51
N LEU A 137 -0.60 12.62 1.11
CA LEU A 137 -1.95 12.09 1.29
C LEU A 137 -2.04 11.36 2.62
N TYR A 138 -2.74 11.96 3.58
CA TYR A 138 -2.83 11.47 4.95
C TYR A 138 -4.29 11.23 5.35
N VAL A 139 -4.51 10.22 6.18
CA VAL A 139 -5.73 10.02 6.96
C VAL A 139 -5.33 9.65 8.36
N TYR A 140 -5.78 10.39 9.37
CA TYR A 140 -5.42 10.10 10.76
C TYR A 140 -6.48 10.59 11.74
N GLY A 141 -6.43 10.06 12.96
CA GLY A 141 -7.29 10.50 14.06
C GLY A 141 -7.74 9.35 14.94
N THR A 142 -8.77 9.61 15.74
CA THR A 142 -9.26 8.62 16.70
C THR A 142 -10.49 7.86 16.19
N VAL A 143 -10.49 6.54 16.36
CA VAL A 143 -11.56 5.63 15.95
C VAL A 143 -11.82 4.60 17.06
N PRO A 144 -12.99 4.65 17.72
CA PRO A 144 -13.35 3.67 18.72
C PRO A 144 -13.42 2.24 18.16
N GLY A 145 -12.74 1.30 18.83
CA GLY A 145 -12.86 -0.13 18.58
C GLY A 145 -12.10 -0.63 17.34
N LEU A 146 -10.94 -0.04 17.06
CA LEU A 146 -10.01 -0.56 16.05
C LEU A 146 -9.52 -1.98 16.42
N PRO A 147 -9.28 -2.86 15.43
CA PRO A 147 -8.62 -4.14 15.67
C PRO A 147 -7.15 -3.91 16.08
N GLU A 148 -6.56 -4.89 16.77
CA GLU A 148 -5.14 -4.87 17.16
C GLU A 148 -4.17 -5.17 16.01
N SER A 149 -4.67 -5.67 14.88
CA SER A 149 -3.85 -6.08 13.74
C SER A 149 -4.36 -5.51 12.42
N LEU A 150 -3.41 -5.07 11.60
CA LEU A 150 -3.62 -4.62 10.22
C LEU A 150 -4.09 -5.74 9.28
N ASP A 151 -3.93 -7.00 9.70
CA ASP A 151 -4.36 -8.16 8.92
C ASP A 151 -5.85 -8.49 9.11
N THR A 152 -6.60 -7.61 9.77
CA THR A 152 -8.04 -7.76 10.00
C THR A 152 -8.85 -6.88 9.06
N ASN A 153 -9.83 -7.46 8.37
CA ASN A 153 -10.80 -6.68 7.59
C ASN A 153 -11.60 -5.76 8.51
N LEU A 154 -11.74 -4.50 8.11
CA LEU A 154 -12.44 -3.48 8.90
C LEU A 154 -13.30 -2.62 7.99
N THR A 155 -14.51 -2.30 8.42
CA THR A 155 -15.37 -1.31 7.77
C THR A 155 -15.88 -0.36 8.83
N LEU A 156 -15.62 0.93 8.64
CA LEU A 156 -16.01 2.02 9.54
C LEU A 156 -16.98 2.94 8.79
N THR A 157 -18.07 3.33 9.46
CA THR A 157 -19.06 4.26 8.91
C THR A 157 -19.65 5.15 10.01
N GLY A 158 -20.26 6.27 9.60
CA GLY A 158 -21.03 7.12 10.50
C GLY A 158 -20.20 7.68 11.66
N SER A 159 -20.70 7.56 12.88
CA SER A 159 -20.09 8.18 14.07
C SER A 159 -18.71 7.63 14.43
N GLN A 160 -18.33 6.45 13.93
CA GLN A 160 -16.98 5.89 14.15
C GLN A 160 -15.89 6.74 13.49
N LEU A 161 -16.25 7.51 12.46
CA LEU A 161 -15.31 8.33 11.68
C LEU A 161 -15.22 9.78 12.20
N ALA A 162 -15.98 10.14 13.24
CA ALA A 162 -16.07 11.54 13.69
C ALA A 162 -14.73 12.11 14.19
N GLY A 163 -13.80 11.25 14.64
CA GLY A 163 -12.46 11.62 15.06
C GLY A 163 -11.40 11.54 13.96
N LEU A 164 -11.75 11.07 12.76
CA LEU A 164 -10.83 10.99 11.62
C LEU A 164 -10.92 12.21 10.73
N THR A 165 -9.76 12.65 10.26
CA THR A 165 -9.64 13.65 9.21
C THR A 165 -8.64 13.17 8.17
N GLY A 166 -8.84 13.62 6.94
CA GLY A 166 -7.89 13.42 5.87
C GLY A 166 -7.34 14.72 5.34
N GLN A 167 -6.17 14.65 4.73
CA GLN A 167 -5.49 15.78 4.10
C GLN A 167 -4.82 15.32 2.82
N PHE A 168 -4.84 16.18 1.80
CA PHE A 168 -3.97 16.05 0.62
C PHE A 168 -3.27 17.37 0.33
N GLY A 169 -2.09 17.29 -0.28
CA GLY A 169 -1.32 18.47 -0.63
C GLY A 169 -0.32 18.18 -1.75
N PHE A 170 -0.22 19.10 -2.70
CA PHE A 170 0.71 19.06 -3.82
C PHE A 170 1.43 20.41 -3.92
N SER A 171 2.73 20.40 -3.67
CA SER A 171 3.63 21.55 -3.72
C SER A 171 4.63 21.38 -4.83
N THR A 172 4.90 22.47 -5.57
CA THR A 172 6.05 22.58 -6.46
C THR A 172 6.92 23.73 -5.97
N TYR A 173 8.23 23.57 -6.03
CA TYR A 173 9.18 24.55 -5.52
C TYR A 173 9.89 25.24 -6.69
N GLY A 174 10.04 26.56 -6.60
CA GLY A 174 10.95 27.30 -7.46
C GLY A 174 12.42 26.94 -7.15
N SER A 175 13.32 27.17 -8.11
CA SER A 175 14.74 26.81 -8.06
C SER A 175 15.58 27.52 -6.97
N LEU A 176 14.96 28.32 -6.09
CA LEU A 176 15.66 29.23 -5.17
C LEU A 176 15.25 29.10 -3.70
N GLY A 177 14.58 28.01 -3.30
CA GLY A 177 14.23 27.79 -1.89
C GLY A 177 13.21 28.79 -1.33
N GLU A 178 12.42 29.43 -2.21
CA GLU A 178 11.27 30.22 -1.78
C GLU A 178 10.21 29.34 -1.11
N LEU A 179 9.49 29.95 -0.17
CA LEU A 179 8.59 29.30 0.78
C LEU A 179 7.66 28.28 0.12
N GLN A 180 7.51 27.14 0.80
CA GLN A 180 6.48 26.14 0.52
C GLN A 180 5.11 26.80 0.50
N GLN A 181 4.56 27.04 -0.68
CA GLN A 181 3.12 27.16 -0.83
C GLN A 181 2.66 25.88 -1.51
N PHE A 182 1.79 25.13 -0.81
CA PHE A 182 1.00 24.13 -1.51
C PHE A 182 0.31 24.86 -2.65
N THR A 183 0.46 24.28 -3.83
CA THR A 183 -0.20 24.81 -5.02
C THR A 183 -1.60 24.22 -5.13
N THR A 184 -1.82 23.05 -4.52
CA THR A 184 -3.12 22.44 -4.33
C THR A 184 -3.16 21.77 -2.95
N PHE A 185 -4.22 22.01 -2.18
CA PHE A 185 -4.38 21.50 -0.81
C PHE A 185 -5.86 21.32 -0.48
N GLY A 186 -6.16 20.39 0.41
CA GLY A 186 -7.47 20.34 1.06
C GLY A 186 -7.47 19.38 2.24
N LEU A 187 -8.40 19.64 3.15
CA LEU A 187 -8.80 18.69 4.18
C LEU A 187 -10.04 17.92 3.70
N PHE A 188 -10.33 16.79 4.30
CA PHE A 188 -11.58 16.08 4.03
C PHE A 188 -12.12 15.34 5.26
N THR A 189 -13.45 15.36 5.39
CA THR A 189 -14.17 14.49 6.33
C THR A 189 -14.35 13.12 5.71
N LEU A 190 -14.60 12.10 6.52
CA LEU A 190 -14.80 10.73 6.04
C LEU A 190 -16.25 10.28 6.23
N ASP A 191 -16.81 9.69 5.18
CA ASP A 191 -18.13 9.06 5.18
C ASP A 191 -18.01 7.53 5.34
N SER A 192 -16.93 6.95 4.79
CA SER A 192 -16.60 5.53 4.93
C SER A 192 -15.10 5.29 4.95
N ALA A 193 -14.68 4.24 5.67
CA ALA A 193 -13.35 3.66 5.56
C ALA A 193 -13.45 2.14 5.49
N VAL A 194 -12.78 1.52 4.51
CA VAL A 194 -12.77 0.07 4.29
C VAL A 194 -11.34 -0.42 4.20
N PHE A 195 -11.00 -1.39 5.05
CA PHE A 195 -9.74 -2.11 5.07
C PHE A 195 -9.98 -3.55 4.66
N ASN A 196 -9.28 -3.97 3.61
CA ASN A 196 -9.27 -5.35 3.17
C ASN A 196 -7.84 -5.90 3.31
N ALA A 197 -7.67 -6.80 4.28
CA ALA A 197 -6.48 -7.58 4.48
C ALA A 197 -6.57 -8.93 3.74
N GLY A 198 -5.45 -9.39 3.20
CA GLY A 198 -5.34 -10.74 2.64
C GLY A 198 -5.87 -10.91 1.21
N GLY A 199 -6.20 -9.83 0.52
CA GLY A 199 -6.57 -9.86 -0.89
C GLY A 199 -5.35 -9.70 -1.79
N LEU A 200 -4.56 -10.77 -2.03
CA LEU A 200 -3.72 -10.77 -3.22
C LEU A 200 -4.62 -10.48 -4.44
N PRO A 201 -4.23 -9.62 -5.40
CA PRO A 201 -4.74 -9.81 -6.75
C PRO A 201 -4.43 -11.28 -7.09
N PRO A 202 -5.42 -12.05 -7.61
CA PRO A 202 -5.32 -13.50 -7.72
C PRO A 202 -3.94 -13.88 -8.25
N ALA A 203 -3.20 -14.69 -7.48
CA ALA A 203 -1.82 -15.02 -7.78
C ALA A 203 -1.74 -15.37 -9.27
N VAL A 204 -0.97 -14.59 -10.05
CA VAL A 204 -0.80 -14.88 -11.46
C VAL A 204 -0.29 -16.32 -11.52
N PRO A 205 -1.02 -17.26 -12.15
CA PRO A 205 -0.60 -18.65 -12.17
C PRO A 205 0.84 -18.69 -12.67
N LEU A 206 1.75 -19.27 -11.88
CA LEU A 206 3.12 -19.48 -12.36
C LEU A 206 3.00 -20.15 -13.73
N PRO A 207 3.71 -19.64 -14.76
CA PRO A 207 3.60 -20.23 -16.07
C PRO A 207 3.93 -21.71 -15.93
N ALA A 208 3.02 -22.56 -16.42
CA ALA A 208 3.12 -24.02 -16.29
C ALA A 208 4.45 -24.59 -16.84
N SER A 209 5.21 -23.76 -17.56
CA SER A 209 6.57 -24.03 -18.01
C SER A 209 7.57 -24.30 -16.88
N LEU A 210 7.45 -23.68 -15.69
CA LEU A 210 8.44 -23.85 -14.62
C LEU A 210 8.46 -25.27 -14.04
N PRO A 211 7.31 -25.85 -13.61
CA PRO A 211 7.25 -27.25 -13.20
C PRO A 211 7.64 -28.22 -14.34
N LEU A 212 7.17 -27.95 -15.57
CA LEU A 212 7.49 -28.79 -16.73
C LEU A 212 8.99 -28.77 -17.06
N MET A 213 9.65 -27.62 -16.93
CA MET A 213 11.09 -27.49 -17.12
C MET A 213 11.86 -28.28 -16.05
N ALA A 214 11.45 -28.20 -14.78
CA ALA A 214 12.05 -28.98 -13.71
C ALA A 214 11.92 -30.49 -13.96
N VAL A 215 10.74 -30.95 -14.41
CA VAL A 215 10.51 -32.35 -14.79
C VAL A 215 11.36 -32.76 -15.99
N ALA A 216 11.44 -31.92 -17.04
CA ALA A 216 12.24 -32.21 -18.23
C ALA A 216 13.73 -32.31 -17.91
N LEU A 217 14.27 -31.38 -17.12
CA LEU A 217 15.66 -31.41 -16.66
C LEU A 217 15.95 -32.64 -15.80
N GLY A 218 15.05 -32.98 -14.86
CA GLY A 218 15.15 -34.19 -14.05
C GLY A 218 15.14 -35.47 -14.89
N GLY A 219 14.26 -35.56 -15.89
CA GLY A 219 14.18 -36.67 -16.83
C GLY A 219 15.46 -36.85 -17.65
N MET A 220 16.02 -35.74 -18.16
CA MET A 220 17.29 -35.77 -18.89
C MET A 220 18.48 -36.22 -18.02
N ALA A 221 18.54 -35.79 -16.76
CA ALA A 221 19.57 -36.23 -15.83
C ALA A 221 19.53 -37.74 -15.57
N LEU A 222 18.32 -38.31 -15.41
CA LEU A 222 18.12 -39.75 -15.24
C LEU A 222 18.52 -40.55 -16.48
N LEU A 223 18.17 -40.07 -17.67
CA LEU A 223 18.57 -40.70 -18.93
C LEU A 223 20.09 -40.71 -19.11
N ARG A 224 20.78 -39.62 -18.73
CA ARG A 224 22.25 -39.55 -18.80
C ARG A 224 22.93 -40.53 -17.85
N ARG A 225 22.36 -40.75 -16.66
CA ARG A 225 22.90 -41.72 -15.69
C ARG A 225 22.80 -43.16 -16.20
N ARG A 226 21.69 -43.52 -16.88
CA ARG A 226 21.53 -44.86 -17.47
C ARG A 226 22.58 -45.17 -18.54
N ARG A 227 22.94 -44.19 -19.38
CA ARG A 227 23.96 -44.39 -20.44
C ARG A 227 25.39 -44.61 -19.94
N ARG A 228 25.68 -44.32 -18.67
CA ARG A 228 27.01 -44.57 -18.08
C ARG A 228 27.11 -45.91 -17.34
N ALA A 229 25.97 -46.54 -17.08
CA ALA A 229 25.90 -47.81 -16.36
C ALA A 229 25.71 -49.03 -17.28
N ALA A 230 25.57 -48.80 -18.59
CA ALA A 230 25.62 -49.79 -19.65
C ALA A 230 26.93 -49.60 -20.44
#